data_AF-A0A914AM80-F1
#
_entry.id   AF-A0A914AM80-F1
#
_cell.length_a   1.000
_cell.length_b   1.000
_cell.length_c   1.000
_cell.angle_alpha   90.00
_cell.angle_beta   90.00
_cell.angle_gamma   90.00
#
_symmetry.space_group_name_H-M   'P 1'
#
loop_
_entity.id
_entity.type
_entity.pdbx_description
1 polymer ?
#
loop_
_entity_poly.entity_id
_entity_poly.type
_entity_poly.pdbx_seq_one_letter_code
_entity_poly.pdbx_strand_id
1 'polypeptide(L)'
;MERETRFVWSASSGATFTRWASDQPDNGRGKGQDCVAIRQEYNWKWDNMTCSGREEHCIPCPKRWVAFGGDCYRLVTEKLPWVEAENYCRELSNSDWFPAHLVSINSLEEQQFIVELLKASYLLQELPSVKAWLGYNDMERETRFVWSASSGANFTRWASDQPDNGRGKGQDCVAIRQEYNWKWDDMTCRFGRHFICELKMLNGRK
;
A
#
# COMPACT_ATOMS: atom_id res chain seq x y z
N MET A 1 -1.73 39.18 27.55
CA MET A 1 -1.07 37.86 27.66
C MET A 1 -1.41 37.12 26.38
N GLU A 2 -0.66 37.43 25.31
CA GLU A 2 -0.87 36.88 23.96
C GLU A 2 -0.48 35.40 24.00
N ARG A 3 -1.45 34.50 23.78
CA ARG A 3 -1.15 33.07 23.64
C ARG A 3 -0.73 32.80 22.20
N GLU A 4 0.52 32.36 22.09
CA GLU A 4 1.34 32.04 20.93
C GLU A 4 0.59 31.35 19.77
N THR A 5 0.59 31.97 18.59
CA THR A 5 0.11 31.38 17.31
C THR A 5 1.20 30.61 16.56
N ARG A 6 2.14 29.99 17.30
CA ARG A 6 3.28 29.30 16.69
C ARG A 6 3.02 27.80 16.57
N PHE A 7 2.48 27.38 15.43
CA PHE A 7 2.39 25.96 15.08
C PHE A 7 3.79 25.35 14.94
N VAL A 8 3.97 24.14 15.46
CA VAL A 8 5.21 23.37 15.38
C VAL A 8 4.94 22.05 14.67
N TRP A 9 5.92 21.58 13.89
CA TRP A 9 5.84 20.27 13.24
C TRP A 9 6.05 19.16 14.27
N SER A 10 5.14 18.17 14.27
CA SER A 10 5.23 17.00 15.15
C SER A 10 6.48 16.14 14.91
N ALA A 11 7.01 16.14 13.68
CA ALA A 11 8.21 15.39 13.30
C ALA A 11 9.54 16.10 13.62
N SER A 12 9.53 17.20 14.38
CA SER A 12 10.74 17.98 14.76
C SER A 12 11.60 18.42 13.56
N SER A 13 10.98 18.63 12.38
CA SER A 13 11.69 18.71 11.10
C SER A 13 12.40 20.05 10.81
N GLY A 14 12.38 21.03 11.73
CA GLY A 14 12.97 22.35 11.52
C GLY A 14 12.40 23.12 10.31
N ALA A 15 11.33 22.61 9.69
CA ALA A 15 10.77 23.18 8.47
C ALA A 15 10.06 24.50 8.76
N THR A 16 10.37 25.54 7.97
CA THR A 16 9.85 26.91 8.14
C THR A 16 8.80 27.30 7.11
N PHE A 17 8.51 26.42 6.15
CA PHE A 17 7.51 26.67 5.12
C PHE A 17 6.10 26.67 5.70
N THR A 18 5.26 27.62 5.26
CA THR A 18 3.84 27.69 5.63
C THR A 18 2.99 27.99 4.40
N ARG A 19 1.77 27.44 4.33
CA ARG A 19 0.86 27.65 3.20
C ARG A 19 -0.59 27.81 3.63
N TRP A 20 -0.86 28.79 4.47
CA TRP A 20 -2.19 29.06 5.00
C TRP A 20 -3.21 29.51 3.94
N ALA A 21 -4.48 29.15 4.15
CA ALA A 21 -5.60 29.78 3.47
C ALA A 21 -5.67 31.27 3.85
N SER A 22 -6.35 32.09 3.05
CA SER A 22 -6.30 33.56 3.15
C SER A 22 -6.73 34.12 4.51
N ASP A 23 -7.47 33.33 5.29
CA ASP A 23 -8.02 33.73 6.60
C ASP A 23 -7.54 32.82 7.75
N GLN A 24 -6.45 32.06 7.55
CA GLN A 24 -5.94 31.10 8.53
C GLN A 24 -4.51 31.43 8.99
N PRO A 25 -4.11 31.08 10.24
CA PRO A 25 -4.93 30.44 11.27
C PRO A 25 -5.84 31.41 12.05
N ASP A 26 -7.11 31.06 12.24
CA ASP A 26 -8.14 31.91 12.86
C ASP A 26 -8.50 31.55 14.33
N ASN A 27 -7.92 30.45 14.84
CA ASN A 27 -8.20 29.87 16.16
C ASN A 27 -9.71 29.66 16.46
N GLY A 28 -10.55 29.55 15.44
CA GLY A 28 -11.97 29.21 15.53
C GLY A 28 -12.77 30.14 16.44
N ARG A 29 -12.38 31.42 16.55
CA ARG A 29 -12.93 32.40 17.51
C ARG A 29 -12.77 31.99 18.98
N GLY A 30 -11.64 31.39 19.34
CA GLY A 30 -11.31 31.00 20.72
C GLY A 30 -11.77 29.60 21.11
N LYS A 31 -12.04 28.73 20.13
CA LYS A 31 -12.46 27.33 20.36
C LYS A 31 -11.30 26.34 20.52
N GLY A 32 -10.05 26.78 20.43
CA GLY A 32 -8.87 25.91 20.61
C GLY A 32 -8.65 25.02 19.38
N GLN A 33 -8.29 25.65 18.27
CA GLN A 33 -7.95 24.95 17.03
C GLN A 33 -6.42 24.84 16.91
N ASP A 34 -5.88 23.86 17.63
CA ASP A 34 -4.43 23.70 17.82
C ASP A 34 -3.77 22.69 16.85
N CYS A 35 -4.54 22.10 15.92
CA CYS A 35 -4.04 21.19 14.89
C CYS A 35 -4.21 21.77 13.48
N VAL A 36 -3.44 21.30 12.50
CA VAL A 36 -3.45 21.80 11.12
C VAL A 36 -3.86 20.69 10.16
N ALA A 37 -4.80 20.98 9.27
CA ALA A 37 -5.17 20.13 8.15
C ALA A 37 -4.93 20.83 6.80
N ILE A 38 -4.75 20.03 5.75
CA ILE A 38 -4.70 20.51 4.37
C ILE A 38 -6.06 20.22 3.74
N ARG A 39 -6.70 21.24 3.20
CA ARG A 39 -8.07 21.17 2.70
C ARG A 39 -8.15 21.38 1.19
N GLN A 40 -8.85 20.50 0.49
CA GLN A 40 -9.05 20.63 -0.96
C GLN A 40 -9.90 21.86 -1.28
N GLU A 41 -10.89 22.19 -0.44
CA GLU A 41 -11.72 23.39 -0.57
C GLU A 41 -10.91 24.69 -0.54
N TYR A 42 -9.72 24.67 0.07
CA TYR A 42 -8.79 25.80 0.08
C TYR A 42 -7.66 25.66 -0.94
N ASN A 43 -7.85 24.85 -1.99
CA ASN A 43 -6.84 24.56 -3.00
C ASN A 43 -5.52 24.05 -2.39
N TRP A 44 -5.65 23.05 -1.49
CA TRP A 44 -4.54 22.41 -0.78
C TRP A 44 -3.70 23.38 0.07
N LYS A 45 -4.36 24.42 0.61
CA LYS A 45 -3.82 25.32 1.63
C LYS A 45 -4.22 24.84 3.03
N TRP A 46 -3.51 25.37 4.03
CA TRP A 46 -3.63 24.95 5.42
C TRP A 46 -4.76 25.66 6.14
N ASP A 47 -5.41 24.92 7.02
CA ASP A 47 -6.48 25.36 7.91
C ASP A 47 -6.23 24.80 9.31
N ASN A 48 -6.39 25.63 10.35
CA ASN A 48 -6.27 25.13 11.72
C ASN A 48 -7.64 24.65 12.23
N MET A 49 -7.63 23.57 12.99
CA MET A 49 -8.83 22.88 13.45
C MET A 49 -8.63 22.30 14.85
N THR A 50 -9.72 21.87 15.47
CA THR A 50 -9.66 21.14 16.74
C THR A 50 -8.97 19.79 16.51
N CYS A 51 -8.01 19.43 17.37
CA CYS A 51 -7.28 18.16 17.28
C CYS A 51 -8.15 16.90 17.45
N SER A 52 -9.42 17.06 17.82
CA SER A 52 -10.41 15.99 17.98
C SER A 52 -11.19 15.67 16.70
N GLY A 53 -10.89 16.31 15.57
CA GLY A 53 -11.57 16.03 14.31
C GLY A 53 -11.31 14.61 13.83
N ARG A 54 -12.36 13.88 13.43
CA ARG A 54 -12.26 12.60 12.71
C ARG A 54 -11.88 12.82 11.23
N GLU A 55 -10.97 13.76 10.96
CA GLU A 55 -10.50 13.99 9.61
C GLU A 55 -9.44 12.93 9.26
N GLU A 56 -9.46 12.49 8.00
CA GLU A 56 -8.53 11.50 7.46
C GLU A 56 -7.10 12.04 7.63
N HIS A 57 -6.38 11.49 8.60
CA HIS A 57 -4.96 11.74 8.70
C HIS A 57 -4.32 11.15 7.45
N CYS A 58 -3.84 12.00 6.55
CA CYS A 58 -2.96 11.59 5.46
C CYS A 58 -1.62 11.20 6.09
N ILE A 59 -1.55 9.97 6.58
CA ILE A 59 -0.32 9.41 7.14
C ILE A 59 0.57 9.07 5.95
N PRO A 60 1.72 9.76 5.78
CA PRO A 60 2.60 9.48 4.67
C PRO A 60 3.15 8.05 4.79
N CYS A 61 3.34 7.39 3.65
CA CYS A 61 3.94 6.08 3.64
C CYS A 61 5.32 6.09 4.30
N PRO A 62 5.69 5.01 5.03
CA PRO A 62 7.02 4.92 5.62
C PRO A 62 8.11 5.00 4.56
N LYS A 63 9.33 5.35 4.98
CA LYS A 63 10.49 5.43 4.05
C LYS A 63 10.63 4.10 3.28
N ARG A 64 10.85 4.20 1.95
CA ARG A 64 10.95 3.07 0.99
C ARG A 64 9.62 2.38 0.66
N TRP A 65 8.50 2.95 1.04
CA TRP A 65 7.18 2.58 0.55
C TRP A 65 6.66 3.64 -0.42
N VAL A 66 5.79 3.24 -1.34
CA VAL A 66 5.19 4.08 -2.37
C VAL A 66 3.69 4.13 -2.13
N ALA A 67 3.12 5.34 -2.10
CA ALA A 67 1.69 5.53 -1.86
C ALA A 67 0.88 5.31 -3.14
N PHE A 68 -0.24 4.59 -3.02
CA PHE A 68 -1.24 4.48 -4.09
C PHE A 68 -2.61 4.10 -3.51
N GLY A 69 -3.68 4.73 -3.98
CA GLY A 69 -5.05 4.32 -3.59
C GLY A 69 -5.38 4.39 -2.10
N GLY A 70 -4.60 5.13 -1.30
CA GLY A 70 -4.73 5.19 0.17
C GLY A 70 -3.84 4.21 0.92
N ASP A 71 -3.24 3.23 0.24
CA ASP A 71 -2.35 2.23 0.83
C ASP A 71 -0.88 2.48 0.48
N CYS A 72 0.03 1.74 1.12
CA CYS A 72 1.47 1.86 0.91
C CYS A 72 2.06 0.54 0.40
N TYR A 73 2.93 0.61 -0.60
CA TYR A 73 3.47 -0.57 -1.28
C TYR A 73 4.99 -0.58 -1.29
N ARG A 74 5.59 -1.75 -1.15
CA ARG A 74 7.04 -1.93 -1.19
C ARG A 74 7.40 -3.15 -2.02
N LEU A 75 8.11 -2.90 -3.11
CA LEU A 75 8.76 -3.95 -3.90
C LEU A 75 9.96 -4.51 -3.13
N VAL A 76 10.03 -5.83 -3.05
CA VAL A 76 11.17 -6.57 -2.53
C VAL A 76 11.76 -7.41 -3.65
N THR A 77 13.03 -7.14 -3.96
CA THR A 77 13.76 -7.77 -5.06
C THR A 77 14.50 -9.04 -4.64
N GLU A 78 14.52 -9.37 -3.35
CA GLU A 78 14.95 -10.70 -2.90
C GLU A 78 13.92 -11.75 -3.31
N LYS A 79 14.37 -12.99 -3.55
CA LYS A 79 13.50 -14.09 -3.98
C LYS A 79 13.22 -15.03 -2.83
N LEU A 80 11.99 -15.07 -2.36
CA LEU A 80 11.55 -15.95 -1.28
C LEU A 80 10.40 -16.86 -1.72
N PRO A 81 10.28 -18.09 -1.19
CA PRO A 81 9.06 -18.89 -1.27
C PRO A 81 7.86 -18.09 -0.74
N TRP A 82 6.66 -18.39 -1.23
CA TRP A 82 5.47 -17.57 -0.96
C TRP A 82 5.21 -17.37 0.54
N VAL A 83 5.31 -18.43 1.34
CA VAL A 83 5.08 -18.37 2.80
C VAL A 83 6.12 -17.48 3.50
N GLU A 84 7.38 -17.57 3.09
CA GLU A 84 8.46 -16.74 3.64
C GLU A 84 8.31 -15.28 3.22
N ALA A 85 7.85 -15.02 1.98
CA ALA A 85 7.56 -13.68 1.49
C ALA A 85 6.40 -13.02 2.26
N GLU A 86 5.33 -13.76 2.54
CA GLU A 86 4.20 -13.31 3.37
C GLU A 86 4.66 -12.97 4.80
N ASN A 87 5.46 -13.84 5.42
CA ASN A 87 6.01 -13.58 6.75
C ASN A 87 6.91 -12.34 6.76
N TYR A 88 7.76 -12.18 5.74
CA TYR A 88 8.59 -10.99 5.59
C TYR A 88 7.73 -9.72 5.53
N CYS A 89 6.62 -9.73 4.76
CA CYS A 89 5.73 -8.57 4.71
C CYS A 89 5.08 -8.29 6.06
N ARG A 90 4.64 -9.32 6.80
CA ARG A 90 4.08 -9.17 8.16
C ARG A 90 5.08 -8.56 9.13
N GLU A 91 6.33 -8.99 9.08
CA GLU A 91 7.42 -8.49 9.94
C GLU A 91 7.85 -7.06 9.61
N LEU A 92 7.58 -6.57 8.40
CA LEU A 92 7.87 -5.18 8.05
C LEU A 92 6.97 -4.17 8.76
N SER A 93 5.81 -4.59 9.26
CA SER A 93 4.97 -3.76 10.10
C SER A 93 5.26 -4.02 11.57
N ASN A 94 5.72 -2.99 12.27
CA ASN A 94 5.87 -3.01 13.73
C ASN A 94 4.56 -2.56 14.44
N SER A 95 3.42 -2.57 13.75
CA SER A 95 2.16 -2.01 14.27
C SER A 95 0.95 -2.83 13.86
N ASP A 96 0.17 -3.25 14.85
CA ASP A 96 -1.12 -3.90 14.66
C ASP A 96 -2.15 -3.00 13.95
N TRP A 97 -1.94 -1.68 13.95
CA TRP A 97 -2.86 -0.72 13.34
C TRP A 97 -2.75 -0.64 11.83
N PHE A 98 -1.59 -1.02 11.28
CA PHE A 98 -1.32 -1.01 9.85
C PHE A 98 -0.64 -2.34 9.51
N PRO A 99 -1.40 -3.44 9.39
CA PRO A 99 -0.80 -4.72 9.04
C PRO A 99 -0.25 -4.67 7.62
N ALA A 100 0.88 -5.34 7.42
CA ALA A 100 1.48 -5.52 6.10
C ALA A 100 1.40 -6.99 5.68
N HIS A 101 1.04 -7.22 4.42
CA HIS A 101 0.87 -8.54 3.82
C HIS A 101 1.46 -8.53 2.40
N LEU A 102 1.56 -9.69 1.76
CA LEU A 102 1.69 -9.70 0.30
C LEU A 102 0.51 -8.95 -0.33
N VAL A 103 0.80 -8.22 -1.39
CA VAL A 103 -0.14 -7.29 -2.02
C VAL A 103 -1.45 -7.97 -2.44
N SER A 104 -2.57 -7.32 -2.10
CA SER A 104 -3.88 -7.57 -2.67
C SER A 104 -4.07 -6.72 -3.93
N ILE A 105 -4.78 -7.21 -4.94
CA ILE A 105 -5.12 -6.40 -6.12
C ILE A 105 -6.63 -6.44 -6.30
N ASN A 106 -7.27 -5.29 -6.08
CA ASN A 106 -8.70 -5.11 -5.93
C ASN A 106 -9.31 -4.29 -7.07
N SER A 107 -8.49 -3.66 -7.91
CA SER A 107 -8.95 -2.91 -9.07
C SER A 107 -7.97 -2.95 -10.25
N LEU A 108 -8.42 -2.46 -11.41
CA LEU A 108 -7.56 -2.33 -12.59
C LEU A 108 -6.47 -1.28 -12.39
N GLU A 109 -6.79 -0.20 -11.67
CA GLU A 109 -5.86 0.89 -11.36
C GLU A 109 -4.74 0.39 -10.44
N GLU A 110 -5.09 -0.39 -9.41
CA GLU A 110 -4.10 -1.04 -8.53
C GLU A 110 -3.23 -2.04 -9.31
N GLN A 111 -3.85 -2.86 -10.18
CA GLN A 111 -3.10 -3.74 -11.09
C GLN A 111 -2.08 -2.95 -11.95
N GLN A 112 -2.49 -1.83 -12.53
CA GLN A 112 -1.60 -0.99 -13.36
C GLN A 112 -0.46 -0.39 -12.53
N PHE A 113 -0.77 0.12 -11.35
CA PHE A 113 0.23 0.65 -10.43
C PHE A 113 1.28 -0.39 -10.04
N ILE A 114 0.88 -1.63 -9.72
CA ILE A 114 1.82 -2.72 -9.41
C ILE A 114 2.74 -3.03 -10.59
N VAL A 115 2.21 -2.99 -11.82
CA VAL A 115 3.01 -3.18 -13.04
C VAL A 115 4.03 -2.04 -13.22
N GLU A 116 3.62 -0.80 -12.98
CA GLU A 116 4.51 0.35 -13.05
C GLU A 116 5.61 0.29 -11.98
N LEU A 117 5.25 -0.08 -10.75
CA LEU A 117 6.19 -0.27 -9.65
C LEU A 117 7.26 -1.33 -10.00
N LEU A 118 6.86 -2.44 -10.62
CA LEU A 118 7.78 -3.49 -11.06
C LEU A 118 8.69 -3.01 -12.19
N LYS A 119 8.14 -2.30 -13.19
CA LYS A 119 8.91 -1.77 -14.33
C LYS A 119 9.88 -0.66 -13.93
N ALA A 120 9.53 0.14 -12.94
CA ALA A 120 10.37 1.23 -12.45
C ALA A 120 11.64 0.74 -11.72
N SER A 121 11.67 -0.53 -11.30
CA SER A 121 12.83 -1.08 -10.60
C SER A 121 13.99 -1.37 -11.56
N TYR A 122 15.06 -0.58 -11.44
CA TYR A 122 16.30 -0.77 -12.19
C TYR A 122 16.87 -2.20 -12.02
N LEU A 123 16.77 -2.76 -10.80
CA LEU A 123 17.25 -4.12 -10.50
C LEU A 123 16.49 -5.22 -11.26
N LEU A 124 15.24 -4.95 -11.66
CA LEU A 124 14.41 -5.92 -12.38
C LEU A 124 14.48 -5.73 -13.90
N GLN A 125 14.88 -4.57 -14.40
CA GLN A 125 14.96 -4.27 -15.84
C GLN A 125 16.00 -5.12 -16.57
N GLU A 126 17.08 -5.51 -15.89
CA GLU A 126 18.14 -6.35 -16.45
C GLU A 126 17.78 -7.85 -16.46
N LEU A 127 16.63 -8.24 -15.89
CA LEU A 127 16.21 -9.63 -15.84
C LEU A 127 15.44 -10.03 -17.11
N PRO A 128 15.67 -11.23 -17.65
CA PRO A 128 14.97 -11.69 -18.85
C PRO A 128 13.47 -11.89 -18.62
N SER A 129 13.07 -12.15 -17.37
CA SER A 129 11.68 -12.39 -16.99
C SER A 129 11.47 -12.12 -15.51
N VAL A 130 10.58 -11.18 -15.22
CA VAL A 130 10.18 -10.81 -13.86
C VAL A 130 8.92 -11.58 -13.45
N LYS A 131 8.97 -12.16 -12.25
CA LYS A 131 7.84 -12.78 -11.56
C LYS A 131 7.81 -12.28 -10.13
N ALA A 132 6.64 -11.85 -9.67
CA ALA A 132 6.48 -11.38 -8.30
C ALA A 132 5.24 -11.98 -7.63
N TRP A 133 5.37 -12.40 -6.37
CA TRP A 133 4.25 -12.93 -5.59
C TRP A 133 3.20 -11.87 -5.29
N LEU A 134 1.95 -12.30 -5.33
CA LEU A 134 0.77 -11.62 -4.83
C LEU A 134 0.26 -12.36 -3.58
N GLY A 135 -0.59 -11.72 -2.77
CA GLY A 135 -1.20 -12.37 -1.60
C GLY A 135 -2.28 -13.40 -1.93
N TYR A 136 -2.58 -13.65 -3.20
CA TYR A 136 -3.64 -14.59 -3.61
C TYR A 136 -3.11 -16.03 -3.63
N ASN A 137 -3.87 -16.95 -3.04
CA ASN A 137 -3.49 -18.37 -2.90
C ASN A 137 -4.72 -19.25 -2.66
N ASP A 138 -4.66 -20.54 -2.95
CA ASP A 138 -5.70 -21.54 -2.63
C ASP A 138 -5.14 -22.74 -1.85
N MET A 139 -4.03 -22.55 -1.14
CA MET A 139 -3.33 -23.57 -0.34
C MET A 139 -4.22 -24.33 0.65
N GLU A 140 -5.24 -23.69 1.22
CA GLU A 140 -6.16 -24.33 2.16
C GLU A 140 -7.22 -25.20 1.47
N ARG A 141 -7.65 -24.78 0.27
CA ARG A 141 -8.68 -25.48 -0.50
C ARG A 141 -8.53 -25.16 -1.98
N GLU A 142 -7.99 -26.13 -2.69
CA GLU A 142 -7.88 -26.17 -4.15
C GLU A 142 -9.10 -25.55 -4.85
N THR A 143 -8.84 -24.72 -5.86
CA THR A 143 -9.81 -23.91 -6.64
C THR A 143 -10.50 -22.78 -5.88
N ARG A 144 -10.26 -22.63 -4.56
CA ARG A 144 -10.83 -21.54 -3.75
C ARG A 144 -9.74 -20.57 -3.32
N PHE A 145 -9.36 -19.70 -4.24
CA PHE A 145 -8.39 -18.66 -3.97
C PHE A 145 -8.89 -17.62 -2.96
N VAL A 146 -8.01 -17.23 -2.06
CA VAL A 146 -8.20 -16.24 -1.01
C VAL A 146 -6.99 -15.32 -0.94
N TRP A 147 -7.21 -14.08 -0.51
CA TRP A 147 -6.12 -13.15 -0.23
C TRP A 147 -5.57 -13.39 1.17
N SER A 148 -4.25 -13.30 1.33
CA SER A 148 -3.58 -13.39 2.63
C SER A 148 -3.92 -12.22 3.54
N ALA A 149 -4.17 -11.05 2.96
CA ALA A 149 -4.80 -9.91 3.62
C ALA A 149 -6.32 -10.14 3.76
N SER A 150 -6.90 -9.70 4.88
CA SER A 150 -8.34 -9.84 5.17
C SER A 150 -9.28 -9.01 4.28
N SER A 151 -8.74 -8.26 3.32
CA SER A 151 -9.48 -7.42 2.39
C SER A 151 -9.17 -7.85 0.96
N GLY A 152 -10.14 -8.44 0.28
CA GLY A 152 -10.02 -8.83 -1.11
C GLY A 152 -11.33 -8.59 -1.84
N ALA A 153 -11.29 -7.83 -2.93
CA ALA A 153 -12.40 -7.73 -3.87
C ALA A 153 -12.45 -8.96 -4.80
N ASN A 154 -13.58 -9.16 -5.49
CA ASN A 154 -13.73 -10.19 -6.54
C ASN A 154 -12.99 -9.83 -7.85
N PHE A 155 -11.90 -9.06 -7.77
CA PHE A 155 -11.10 -8.69 -8.93
C PHE A 155 -10.08 -9.79 -9.23
N THR A 156 -9.95 -10.14 -10.51
CA THR A 156 -8.91 -11.05 -10.97
C THR A 156 -8.32 -10.59 -12.30
N ARG A 157 -7.04 -10.93 -12.53
CA ARG A 157 -6.35 -10.64 -13.79
C ARG A 157 -5.52 -11.80 -14.29
N TRP A 158 -6.11 -12.99 -14.29
CA TRP A 158 -5.51 -14.22 -14.81
C TRP A 158 -5.02 -14.09 -16.25
N ALA A 159 -3.90 -14.75 -16.54
CA ALA A 159 -3.42 -14.96 -17.90
C ALA A 159 -4.37 -15.89 -18.67
N SER A 160 -4.15 -16.01 -19.99
CA SER A 160 -4.88 -17.01 -20.76
C SER A 160 -4.63 -18.39 -20.16
N ASP A 161 -5.69 -19.17 -20.02
CA ASP A 161 -5.66 -20.56 -19.55
C ASP A 161 -5.21 -20.74 -18.10
N GLN A 162 -5.18 -19.67 -17.29
CA GLN A 162 -4.88 -19.71 -15.85
C GLN A 162 -6.13 -19.44 -14.99
N PRO A 163 -6.20 -19.96 -13.75
CA PRO A 163 -5.23 -20.87 -13.14
C PRO A 163 -5.30 -22.30 -13.70
N ASP A 164 -4.15 -22.96 -13.88
CA ASP A 164 -4.06 -24.31 -14.48
C ASP A 164 -3.62 -25.43 -13.51
N ASN A 165 -3.32 -25.06 -12.26
CA ASN A 165 -2.81 -25.92 -11.19
C ASN A 165 -1.60 -26.79 -11.63
N GLY A 166 -0.80 -26.30 -12.57
CA GLY A 166 0.33 -27.02 -13.16
C GLY A 166 -0.07 -28.37 -13.78
N ARG A 167 -1.31 -28.50 -14.25
CA ARG A 167 -1.92 -29.78 -14.68
C ARG A 167 -2.04 -30.81 -13.54
N GLY A 168 -2.45 -30.35 -12.35
CA GLY A 168 -2.64 -31.17 -11.16
C GLY A 168 -1.36 -31.44 -10.36
N LYS A 169 -0.35 -30.55 -10.47
CA LYS A 169 0.94 -30.67 -9.79
C LYS A 169 1.07 -29.81 -8.52
N GLY A 170 0.01 -29.11 -8.11
CA GLY A 170 -0.02 -28.29 -6.89
C GLY A 170 0.65 -26.94 -7.11
N GLN A 171 -0.10 -26.01 -7.70
CA GLN A 171 0.29 -24.62 -7.87
C GLN A 171 -0.66 -23.72 -7.10
N ASP A 172 -0.39 -23.53 -5.81
CA ASP A 172 -1.40 -22.95 -4.94
C ASP A 172 -1.20 -21.45 -4.66
N CYS A 173 -0.17 -20.83 -5.27
CA CYS A 173 0.28 -19.48 -4.95
C CYS A 173 0.38 -18.61 -6.19
N VAL A 174 -0.14 -17.38 -6.15
CA VAL A 174 -0.31 -16.57 -7.35
C VAL A 174 0.82 -15.56 -7.52
N ALA A 175 1.35 -15.48 -8.73
CA ALA A 175 2.33 -14.49 -9.13
C ALA A 175 1.87 -13.66 -10.33
N ILE A 176 2.29 -12.40 -10.37
CA ILE A 176 2.26 -11.59 -11.60
C ILE A 176 3.50 -11.91 -12.45
N ARG A 177 3.33 -12.09 -13.77
CA ARG A 177 4.42 -12.49 -14.68
C ARG A 177 4.58 -11.55 -15.86
N GLN A 178 5.79 -11.04 -16.08
CA GLN A 178 6.13 -10.20 -17.23
C GLN A 178 5.82 -10.89 -18.56
N GLU A 179 6.18 -12.17 -18.71
CA GLU A 179 5.92 -12.99 -19.91
C GLU A 179 4.43 -13.12 -20.25
N TYR A 180 3.54 -13.00 -19.26
CA TYR A 180 2.09 -13.05 -19.46
C TYR A 180 1.48 -11.67 -19.58
N ASN A 181 2.25 -10.69 -20.08
CA ASN A 181 1.85 -9.29 -20.16
C ASN A 181 1.38 -8.76 -18.80
N TRP A 182 2.08 -9.16 -17.74
CA TRP A 182 1.79 -8.78 -16.36
C TRP A 182 0.42 -9.26 -15.85
N LYS A 183 -0.09 -10.37 -16.39
CA LYS A 183 -1.24 -11.09 -15.85
C LYS A 183 -0.81 -12.14 -14.84
N TRP A 184 -1.79 -12.69 -14.15
CA TRP A 184 -1.58 -13.61 -13.02
C TRP A 184 -1.45 -15.05 -13.47
N ASP A 185 -0.71 -15.80 -12.70
CA ASP A 185 -0.40 -17.21 -12.88
C ASP A 185 -0.36 -17.87 -11.52
N ASP A 186 -1.03 -19.00 -11.34
CA ASP A 186 -0.84 -19.83 -10.17
C ASP A 186 0.46 -20.63 -10.34
N MET A 187 1.24 -20.72 -9.28
CA MET A 187 2.58 -21.29 -9.33
C MET A 187 2.90 -22.05 -8.05
N THR A 188 3.84 -22.99 -8.15
CA THR A 188 4.33 -23.73 -6.98
C THR A 188 4.96 -22.78 -5.95
N CYS A 189 4.36 -22.74 -4.77
CA CYS A 189 4.69 -21.85 -3.65
C CYS A 189 6.15 -21.93 -3.18
N ARG A 190 6.78 -23.10 -3.34
CA ARG A 190 8.11 -23.41 -2.78
C ARG A 190 9.29 -22.74 -3.50
N PHE A 191 9.08 -22.20 -4.70
CA PHE A 191 10.16 -21.57 -5.46
C PHE A 191 10.22 -20.07 -5.22
N GLY A 192 11.42 -19.56 -5.00
CA GLY A 192 11.65 -18.14 -4.72
C GLY A 192 11.24 -17.21 -5.86
N ARG A 193 10.49 -16.15 -5.55
CA ARG A 193 10.18 -15.04 -6.47
C ARG A 193 10.31 -13.71 -5.75
N HIS A 194 10.46 -12.64 -6.54
CA HIS A 194 10.29 -11.28 -6.02
C HIS A 194 8.89 -11.14 -5.45
N PHE A 195 8.61 -10.07 -4.71
CA PHE A 195 7.29 -9.90 -4.12
C PHE A 195 7.01 -8.45 -3.79
N ILE A 196 5.73 -8.11 -3.65
CA ILE A 196 5.31 -6.78 -3.24
C ILE A 196 4.58 -6.92 -1.91
N CYS A 197 5.04 -6.16 -0.92
CA CYS A 197 4.32 -5.98 0.32
C CYS A 197 3.37 -4.80 0.19
N GLU A 198 2.21 -4.93 0.79
CA GLU A 198 1.20 -3.90 0.92
C GLU A 198 0.92 -3.68 2.40
N LEU A 199 1.01 -2.43 2.83
CA LEU A 199 0.66 -1.95 4.15
C LEU A 199 -0.71 -1.28 4.04
N LYS A 200 -1.72 -1.91 4.67
CA LYS A 200 -3.09 -1.41 4.63
C LYS A 200 -3.23 -0.24 5.59
N MET A 201 -3.52 0.93 5.04
CA MET A 201 -3.81 2.12 5.82
C MET A 201 -5.29 2.11 6.14
N LEU A 202 -5.65 2.16 7.43
CA LEU A 202 -7.05 2.28 7.82
C LEU A 202 -7.58 3.65 7.38
N ASN A 203 -8.22 3.72 6.21
CA ASN A 203 -9.20 4.77 5.97
C ASN A 203 -10.31 4.58 6.99
N GLY A 204 -10.56 5.61 7.80
CA GLY A 204 -11.44 5.56 8.96
C GLY A 204 -12.69 4.73 8.69
N ARG A 205 -12.87 3.66 9.47
CA ARG A 205 -14.15 2.93 9.50
C ARG A 205 -15.24 3.97 9.76
N LYS A 206 -16.10 4.16 8.75
CA LYS A 206 -17.28 5.04 8.81
C LYS A 206 -18.15 4.70 10.02
#